data_AF-A0A838UDG4-F1
#
_entry.id   AF-A0A838UDG4-F1
#
_cell.length_a   1.000
_cell.length_b   1.000
_cell.length_c   1.000
_cell.angle_alpha   90.00
_cell.angle_beta   90.00
_cell.angle_gamma   90.00
#
_symmetry.space_group_name_H-M   'P 1'
#
loop_
_entity.id
_entity.type
_entity.pdbx_description
1 polymer ?
#
loop_
_entity_poly.entity_id
_entity_poly.type
_entity_poly.pdbx_seq_one_letter_code
_entity_poly.pdbx_strand_id
1 'polypeptide(L)'
;ANAFGNLGGSGGAGGGASSSVPCPSCGKVNAAGTKFCGDCGAKMEVAQVPCVKCGTNLREGAKFCSECGSTQEKQKCSNCQAELNAGAKFCPECGTKTEAVE
;
A
#
# COMPACT_ATOMS: atom_id res chain seq x y z
N ALA A 1 -9.93 -3.33 61.09
CA ALA A 1 -9.28 -3.24 59.76
C ALA A 1 -10.28 -3.72 58.73
N ASN A 2 -10.68 -2.84 57.81
CA ASN A 2 -11.84 -3.00 56.95
C ASN A 2 -11.52 -3.98 55.81
N ALA A 3 -12.34 -5.03 55.65
CA ALA A 3 -12.22 -5.99 54.56
C ALA A 3 -12.84 -5.41 53.27
N PHE A 4 -11.96 -5.14 52.31
CA PHE A 4 -12.21 -4.64 50.97
C PHE A 4 -12.69 -5.79 50.07
N GLY A 5 -13.95 -5.78 49.67
CA GLY A 5 -14.55 -6.72 48.71
C GLY A 5 -14.83 -6.05 47.37
N ASN A 6 -13.78 -5.81 46.57
CA ASN A 6 -13.88 -5.31 45.20
C ASN A 6 -14.16 -6.49 44.25
N LEU A 7 -15.42 -6.68 43.89
CA LEU A 7 -15.85 -7.67 42.90
C LEU A 7 -15.65 -7.13 41.48
N GLY A 8 -14.72 -7.79 40.77
CA GLY A 8 -15.01 -8.30 39.43
C GLY A 8 -14.90 -7.33 38.26
N GLY A 9 -13.66 -7.11 37.81
CA GLY A 9 -13.40 -6.67 36.44
C GLY A 9 -13.90 -7.71 35.43
N SER A 10 -14.52 -7.20 34.36
CA SER A 10 -14.74 -7.89 33.09
C SER A 10 -14.01 -7.02 32.06
N GLY A 11 -12.81 -7.36 31.57
CA GLY A 11 -12.58 -8.52 30.72
C GLY A 11 -13.34 -8.30 29.41
N GLY A 12 -12.87 -7.43 28.51
CA GLY A 12 -11.77 -7.76 27.62
C GLY A 12 -12.28 -8.51 26.39
N ALA A 13 -13.03 -7.82 25.52
CA ALA A 13 -13.47 -8.38 24.24
C ALA A 13 -12.30 -8.33 23.23
N GLY A 14 -11.47 -9.37 23.26
CA GLY A 14 -10.58 -9.72 22.16
C GLY A 14 -11.39 -10.28 21.00
N GLY A 15 -11.74 -9.42 20.04
CA GLY A 15 -12.29 -9.82 18.74
C GLY A 15 -11.17 -9.75 17.70
N GLY A 16 -10.78 -10.91 17.17
CA GLY A 16 -9.70 -11.06 16.19
C GLY A 16 -9.83 -10.06 15.04
N ALA A 17 -8.74 -9.34 14.77
CA ALA A 17 -8.62 -8.42 13.66
C ALA A 17 -8.84 -9.16 12.34
N SER A 18 -10.09 -9.19 11.88
CA SER A 18 -10.40 -9.54 10.50
C SER A 18 -9.85 -8.40 9.66
N SER A 19 -8.58 -8.50 9.25
CA SER A 19 -7.98 -7.55 8.34
C SER A 19 -8.87 -7.49 7.10
N SER A 20 -9.47 -6.34 6.86
CA SER A 20 -10.33 -6.12 5.71
C SER A 20 -9.63 -5.18 4.75
N VAL A 21 -9.58 -5.54 3.47
CA VAL A 21 -8.86 -4.80 2.44
C VAL A 21 -9.84 -4.21 1.43
N PRO A 22 -9.71 -2.92 1.06
CA PRO A 22 -10.54 -2.34 0.02
C PRO A 22 -10.16 -2.92 -1.34
N CYS A 23 -11.18 -3.24 -2.15
CA CYS A 23 -11.01 -3.69 -3.52
C CYS A 23 -10.31 -2.60 -4.34
N PRO A 24 -9.22 -2.92 -5.07
CA PRO A 24 -8.51 -1.93 -5.88
C PRO A 24 -9.33 -1.44 -7.09
N SER A 25 -10.37 -2.18 -7.51
CA SER A 25 -11.19 -1.83 -8.67
C SER A 25 -12.46 -1.06 -8.32
N CYS A 26 -13.16 -1.43 -7.25
CA CYS A 26 -14.44 -0.79 -6.87
C CYS A 26 -14.43 -0.10 -5.50
N GLY A 27 -13.32 -0.17 -4.75
CA GLY A 27 -13.15 0.44 -3.44
C GLY A 27 -13.85 -0.29 -2.28
N LYS A 28 -14.68 -1.29 -2.56
CA LYS A 28 -15.46 -1.95 -1.51
C LYS A 28 -14.60 -2.84 -0.62
N VAL A 29 -14.90 -2.86 0.67
CA VAL A 29 -14.16 -3.62 1.67
C VAL A 29 -14.46 -5.12 1.53
N ASN A 30 -13.41 -5.93 1.43
CA ASN A 30 -13.47 -7.39 1.37
C ASN A 30 -12.58 -8.00 2.47
N ALA A 31 -12.78 -9.27 2.82
CA ALA A 31 -11.90 -9.97 3.74
C ALA A 31 -10.46 -10.09 3.16
N ALA A 32 -9.44 -9.88 3.98
CA ALA A 32 -8.05 -10.11 3.57
C ALA A 32 -7.84 -11.56 3.15
N GLY A 33 -7.07 -11.76 2.07
CA GLY A 33 -6.82 -13.08 1.50
C GLY A 33 -7.92 -13.60 0.56
N THR A 34 -9.02 -12.85 0.35
CA THR A 34 -9.94 -13.13 -0.75
C THR A 34 -9.20 -13.02 -2.09
N LYS A 35 -9.46 -13.95 -3.02
CA LYS A 35 -8.82 -13.94 -4.35
C LYS A 35 -9.53 -12.99 -5.33
N PHE A 36 -10.84 -12.82 -5.13
CA PHE A 36 -11.72 -11.99 -5.93
C PHE A 36 -12.63 -11.17 -5.03
N CYS A 37 -13.00 -9.98 -5.47
CA CYS A 37 -13.95 -9.13 -4.80
C CYS A 37 -15.34 -9.76 -4.87
N GLY A 38 -16.01 -9.90 -3.73
CA GLY A 38 -17.36 -10.47 -3.65
C GLY A 38 -18.43 -9.63 -4.34
N ASP A 39 -18.15 -8.35 -4.60
CA ASP A 39 -19.12 -7.41 -5.16
C ASP A 39 -18.91 -7.09 -6.64
N CYS A 40 -17.66 -6.98 -7.10
CA CYS A 40 -17.37 -6.65 -8.51
C CYS A 40 -16.65 -7.77 -9.28
N GLY A 41 -16.24 -8.85 -8.61
CA GLY A 41 -15.51 -9.95 -9.23
C GLY A 41 -14.05 -9.66 -9.61
N ALA A 42 -13.55 -8.43 -9.37
CA ALA A 42 -12.17 -8.08 -9.66
C ALA A 42 -11.19 -8.89 -8.80
N LYS A 43 -10.02 -9.22 -9.36
CA LYS A 43 -8.95 -9.90 -8.62
C LYS A 43 -8.45 -9.01 -7.47
N MET A 44 -8.34 -9.60 -6.29
CA MET A 44 -7.85 -8.97 -5.07
C MET A 44 -6.34 -9.14 -4.89
N GLU A 45 -5.69 -9.86 -5.81
CA GLU A 45 -4.24 -9.91 -5.94
C GLU A 45 -3.74 -8.54 -6.39
N VAL A 46 -2.96 -7.89 -5.53
CA VAL A 46 -2.34 -6.62 -5.89
C VAL A 46 -1.04 -6.92 -6.59
N ALA A 47 -0.88 -6.39 -7.81
CA ALA A 47 0.37 -6.46 -8.54
C ALA A 47 1.52 -6.00 -7.62
N GLN A 48 2.63 -6.73 -7.65
CA GLN A 48 3.82 -6.38 -6.89
C GLN A 48 4.89 -5.87 -7.84
N VAL A 49 5.49 -4.74 -7.50
CA VAL A 49 6.58 -4.13 -8.24
C VAL A 49 7.84 -4.14 -7.38
N PRO A 50 9.02 -4.45 -7.95
CA PRO A 50 10.27 -4.38 -7.21
C PRO A 50 10.61 -2.92 -6.92
N CYS A 51 11.10 -2.65 -5.71
CA CYS A 51 11.59 -1.34 -5.32
C CYS A 51 12.74 -0.91 -6.24
N VAL A 52 12.67 0.31 -6.76
CA VAL A 52 13.70 0.84 -7.68
C VAL A 52 15.07 1.04 -7.03
N LYS A 53 15.14 1.05 -5.69
CA LYS A 53 16.38 1.26 -4.92
C LYS A 53 16.92 -0.04 -4.32
N CYS A 54 16.08 -0.81 -3.62
CA CYS A 54 16.52 -2.03 -2.90
C CYS A 54 16.05 -3.35 -3.52
N GLY A 55 15.13 -3.33 -4.49
CA GLY A 55 14.58 -4.53 -5.11
C GLY A 55 13.47 -5.26 -4.34
N THR A 56 13.10 -4.82 -3.12
CA THR A 56 11.99 -5.43 -2.36
C THR A 56 10.67 -5.40 -3.12
N ASN A 57 9.88 -6.47 -3.04
CA ASN A 57 8.51 -6.50 -3.57
C ASN A 57 7.59 -5.53 -2.80
N LEU A 58 7.10 -4.51 -3.50
CA LEU A 58 6.16 -3.53 -2.99
C LEU A 58 4.82 -3.67 -3.69
N ARG A 59 3.77 -3.23 -3.02
CA ARG A 59 2.44 -3.12 -3.62
C ARG A 59 2.50 -2.12 -4.79
N GLU A 60 1.93 -2.47 -5.94
CA GLU A 60 1.77 -1.54 -7.06
C GLU A 60 1.01 -0.28 -6.58
N GLY A 61 1.56 0.89 -6.87
CA GLY A 61 1.05 2.17 -6.37
C GLY A 61 1.47 2.53 -4.94
N ALA A 62 2.39 1.78 -4.31
CA ALA A 62 3.05 2.23 -3.09
C ALA A 62 3.70 3.60 -3.34
N LYS A 63 3.52 4.55 -2.40
CA LYS A 63 4.20 5.85 -2.48
C LYS A 63 5.65 5.77 -2.03
N PHE A 64 5.94 4.91 -1.06
CA PHE A 64 7.27 4.74 -0.47
C PHE A 64 7.56 3.25 -0.27
N CYS A 65 8.85 2.88 -0.32
CA CYS A 65 9.30 1.55 0.04
C CYS A 65 9.21 1.35 1.55
N SER A 66 8.50 0.31 1.99
CA SER A 66 8.38 -0.04 3.41
C SER A 66 9.69 -0.51 4.04
N GLU A 67 10.64 -0.97 3.23
CA GLU A 67 11.94 -1.48 3.70
C GLU A 67 13.02 -0.40 3.72
N CYS A 68 13.22 0.31 2.60
CA CYS A 68 14.31 1.27 2.47
C CYS A 68 13.87 2.75 2.43
N GLY A 69 12.56 3.02 2.48
CA GLY A 69 12.01 4.38 2.53
C GLY A 69 12.02 5.16 1.20
N SER A 70 12.52 4.60 0.10
CA SER A 70 12.61 5.33 -1.18
C SER A 70 11.24 5.58 -1.82
N THR A 71 11.04 6.76 -2.42
CA THR A 71 9.79 7.07 -3.12
C THR A 71 9.59 6.16 -4.34
N GLN A 72 8.38 5.63 -4.49
CA GLN A 72 7.95 4.77 -5.61
C GLN A 72 6.78 5.39 -6.38
N GLU A 73 6.40 6.62 -6.06
CA GLU A 73 5.31 7.30 -6.75
C GLU A 73 5.70 7.66 -8.19
N LYS A 74 4.73 7.62 -9.09
CA LYS A 74 4.91 8.09 -10.47
C LYS A 74 5.16 9.60 -10.44
N GLN A 75 6.27 10.01 -11.04
CA GLN A 75 6.64 11.42 -11.14
C GLN A 75 6.06 12.02 -12.42
N LYS A 76 5.96 13.34 -12.49
CA LYS A 76 5.68 14.02 -13.76
C LYS A 76 7.00 14.57 -14.31
N CYS A 77 7.18 14.48 -15.62
CA CYS A 77 8.35 15.07 -16.26
C CYS A 77 8.32 16.59 -16.07
N SER A 78 9.38 17.19 -15.52
CA SER A 78 9.46 18.64 -15.33
C SER A 78 9.51 19.43 -16.65
N ASN A 79 9.84 18.78 -17.78
CA ASN A 79 9.94 19.41 -19.08
C ASN A 79 8.64 19.33 -19.89
N CYS A 80 8.06 18.13 -20.02
CA CYS A 80 6.86 17.90 -20.85
C CYS A 80 5.62 17.48 -20.07
N GLN A 81 5.72 17.34 -18.74
CA GLN A 81 4.65 16.94 -17.83
C GLN A 81 4.07 15.54 -18.04
N ALA A 82 4.69 14.72 -18.90
CA ALA A 82 4.35 13.31 -19.08
C ALA A 82 4.44 12.52 -17.77
N GLU A 83 3.59 11.51 -17.61
CA GLU A 83 3.58 10.62 -16.47
C GLU A 83 4.76 9.64 -16.57
N LEU A 84 5.63 9.64 -15.57
CA LEU A 84 6.85 8.83 -15.51
C LEU A 84 6.64 7.66 -14.56
N ASN A 85 7.13 6.50 -14.97
CA ASN A 85 7.18 5.35 -14.08
C ASN A 85 8.09 5.62 -12.87
N ALA A 86 7.79 4.93 -11.76
CA ALA A 86 8.61 4.96 -10.56
C ALA A 86 10.09 4.69 -10.91
N GLY A 87 10.99 5.57 -10.51
CA GLY A 87 12.43 5.44 -10.76
C GLY A 87 12.87 5.57 -12.23
N ALA A 88 12.03 6.12 -13.11
CA ALA A 88 12.46 6.46 -14.46
C ALA A 88 13.67 7.41 -14.40
N LYS A 89 14.76 7.05 -15.09
CA LYS A 89 15.96 7.89 -15.25
C LYS A 89 15.84 8.90 -16.40
N PHE A 90 14.95 8.61 -17.35
CA PHE A 90 14.69 9.42 -18.54
C PHE A 90 13.20 9.43 -18.86
N CYS A 91 12.73 10.54 -19.38
CA CYS A 91 11.37 10.66 -19.89
C CYS A 91 11.24 9.92 -21.24
N PRO A 92 10.32 8.95 -21.39
CA PRO A 92 10.12 8.26 -22.66
C PRO A 92 9.47 9.15 -23.73
N GLU A 93 8.79 10.22 -23.34
CA GLU A 93 8.09 11.12 -24.27
C GLU A 93 9.02 12.17 -24.88
N CYS A 94 9.90 12.79 -24.06
CA CYS A 94 10.74 13.91 -24.50
C CYS A 94 12.26 13.69 -24.35
N GLY A 95 12.69 12.56 -23.79
CA GLY A 95 14.10 12.24 -23.59
C GLY A 95 14.81 13.04 -22.49
N THR A 96 14.10 13.96 -21.80
CA THR A 96 14.69 14.72 -20.68
C THR A 96 15.08 13.76 -19.56
N LYS A 97 16.29 13.92 -19.01
CA LYS A 97 16.75 13.16 -17.86
C LYS A 97 15.91 13.52 -16.64
N THR A 98 15.35 12.52 -15.99
CA THR A 98 14.47 12.68 -14.85
C THR A 98 15.29 12.39 -13.61
N GLU A 99 15.33 13.36 -12.70
CA GLU A 99 15.95 13.16 -11.40
C GLU A 99 15.02 12.21 -10.63
N ALA A 100 15.36 10.92 -10.64
CA ALA A 100 14.81 9.99 -9.66
C ALA A 100 15.30 10.52 -8.31
N VAL A 101 14.47 11.34 -7.66
CA VAL A 101 14.80 12.00 -6.40
C VAL A 101 15.26 10.93 -5.40
N GLU A 102 16.51 11.04 -4.97
CA GLU A 102 17.26 10.01 -4.23
C GLU A 102 16.74 9.74 -2.82
#